data_AF-A0A7W0RDG0-F1
#
_entry.id   AF-A0A7W0RDG0-F1
#
_cell.length_a   1.000
_cell.length_b   1.000
_cell.length_c   1.000
_cell.angle_alpha   90.00
_cell.angle_beta   90.00
_cell.angle_gamma   90.00
#
_symmetry.space_group_name_H-M   'P 1'
#
loop_
_entity.id
_entity.type
_entity.pdbx_description
1 polymer ?
#
loop_
_entity_poly.entity_id
_entity_poly.type
_entity_poly.pdbx_seq_one_letter_code
_entity_poly.pdbx_strand_id
1 'polypeptide(L)' 'TERQTKAIHDAIYRALKDEGLLPRHVEGEREARWILMDYGECVAHVFTPEARDYYRLEQLWGEAPSRAID' A
#
# COMPACT_ATOMS: atom_id res chain seq x y z
N THR A 1 -10.42 2.30 8.07
CA THR A 1 -11.66 1.98 7.34
C THR A 1 -11.36 1.85 5.86
N GLU A 2 -12.15 1.10 5.11
CA GLU A 2 -12.01 0.92 3.66
C GLU A 2 -11.99 2.28 2.93
N ARG A 3 -12.79 3.24 3.40
CA ARG A 3 -12.79 4.62 2.89
C ARG A 3 -11.43 5.30 3.04
N GLN A 4 -10.78 5.16 4.20
CA GLN A 4 -9.45 5.74 4.42
C GLN A 4 -8.38 5.01 3.62
N THR A 5 -8.42 3.68 3.54
CA THR A 5 -7.51 2.90 2.70
C THR A 5 -7.59 3.36 1.23
N LYS A 6 -8.81 3.52 0.71
CA LYS A 6 -9.03 4.02 -0.64
C LYS A 6 -8.53 5.45 -0.82
N ALA A 7 -8.74 6.32 0.17
CA ALA A 7 -8.25 7.70 0.13
C ALA A 7 -6.71 7.77 0.11
N ILE A 8 -6.03 6.91 0.86
CA ILE A 8 -4.56 6.81 0.85
C ILE A 8 -4.06 6.31 -0.51
N HIS A 9 -4.67 5.25 -1.06
CA HIS A 9 -4.39 4.79 -2.41
C HIS A 9 -4.53 5.92 -3.44
N ASP A 10 -5.64 6.66 -3.41
CA ASP A 10 -5.91 7.74 -4.37
C ASP A 10 -4.88 8.87 -4.24
N ALA A 11 -4.44 9.19 -3.02
CA ALA A 11 -3.40 10.19 -2.78
C ALA A 11 -2.05 9.76 -3.34
N ILE A 12 -1.62 8.52 -3.06
CA ILE A 12 -0.38 7.95 -3.61
C ILE A 12 -0.43 7.94 -5.14
N TYR A 13 -1.53 7.41 -5.70
CA TYR A 13 -1.71 7.32 -7.15
C TYR A 13 -1.62 8.69 -7.82
N ARG A 14 -2.31 9.70 -7.28
CA ARG A 14 -2.30 11.05 -7.85
C ARG A 14 -0.92 11.69 -7.77
N ALA A 15 -0.27 11.65 -6.61
CA ALA A 15 1.05 12.25 -6.42
C ALA A 15 2.09 11.66 -7.39
N LEU A 16 2.17 10.33 -7.47
CA LEU A 16 3.12 9.67 -8.36
C LEU A 16 2.75 9.84 -9.84
N LYS A 17 1.45 9.88 -10.16
CA LYS A 17 0.99 10.17 -11.53
C LYS A 17 1.41 11.57 -11.98
N ASP A 18 1.36 12.57 -11.11
CA ASP A 18 1.78 13.94 -11.41
C ASP A 18 3.31 14.00 -11.69
N GLU A 19 4.08 13.05 -11.16
CA GLU A 19 5.51 12.83 -11.46
C GLU A 19 5.75 11.93 -12.68
N GLY A 20 4.69 11.47 -13.37
CA GLY A 20 4.77 10.60 -14.54
C GLY A 20 4.95 9.11 -14.22
N LEU A 21 4.79 8.70 -12.97
CA LEU A 21 4.91 7.33 -12.51
C LEU A 21 3.53 6.70 -12.29
N LEU A 22 3.25 5.61 -13.01
CA LEU A 22 2.04 4.81 -12.85
C LEU A 22 2.38 3.45 -12.26
N PRO A 23 1.51 2.87 -11.40
CA PRO A 23 1.71 1.51 -10.94
C PRO A 23 1.62 0.55 -12.14
N ARG A 24 2.49 -0.46 -12.16
CA ARG A 24 2.43 -1.59 -13.10
C ARG A 24 1.19 -2.44 -12.85
N HIS A 25 0.84 -2.61 -11.57
CA HIS A 25 -0.32 -3.38 -11.16
C HIS A 25 -0.93 -2.84 -9.87
N VAL A 26 -2.25 -2.98 -9.74
CA VAL A 26 -3.00 -2.65 -8.52
C VAL A 26 -3.99 -3.76 -8.23
N GLU A 27 -3.99 -4.28 -7.00
CA GLU A 27 -4.92 -5.30 -6.52
C GLU A 27 -5.72 -4.82 -5.31
N GLY A 28 -6.95 -5.33 -5.17
CA GLY A 28 -7.80 -5.09 -3.99
C GLY A 28 -8.40 -3.69 -3.87
N GLU A 29 -8.25 -2.84 -4.88
CA GLU A 29 -8.75 -1.44 -4.90
C GLU A 29 -10.26 -1.36 -4.64
N ARG A 30 -11.03 -2.30 -5.18
CA ARG A 30 -12.50 -2.30 -5.09
C ARG A 30 -12.99 -2.58 -3.66
N GLU A 31 -12.39 -3.54 -2.98
CA GLU A 31 -12.73 -3.92 -1.62
C GLU A 31 -12.09 -2.99 -0.59
N ALA A 32 -10.93 -2.41 -0.90
CA ALA A 32 -10.18 -1.45 -0.09
C ALA A 32 -9.88 -1.91 1.35
N ARG A 33 -9.87 -3.22 1.61
CA ARG A 33 -9.41 -3.79 2.89
C ARG A 33 -7.89 -3.94 2.92
N TRP A 34 -7.33 -4.36 1.80
CA TRP A 34 -5.90 -4.37 1.51
C TRP A 34 -5.74 -4.01 0.05
N ILE A 35 -5.04 -2.91 -0.21
CA ILE A 35 -4.67 -2.48 -1.55
C ILE A 35 -3.17 -2.69 -1.72
N LEU A 36 -2.78 -3.40 -2.78
CA LEU A 36 -1.40 -3.54 -3.21
C LEU A 36 -1.18 -2.68 -4.45
N MET A 37 -0.12 -1.88 -4.45
CA MET A 37 0.29 -1.06 -5.60
C MET A 37 1.74 -1.41 -5.95
N ASP A 38 1.94 -2.04 -7.11
CA ASP A 38 3.26 -2.43 -7.61
C ASP A 38 3.81 -1.37 -8.57
N TYR A 39 4.93 -0.74 -8.21
CA TYR A 39 5.68 0.20 -9.06
C TYR A 39 6.97 -0.40 -9.62
N GLY A 40 7.22 -1.70 -9.39
CA GLY A 40 8.39 -2.43 -9.84
C GLY A 40 9.59 -2.34 -8.89
N GLU A 41 10.02 -1.12 -8.58
CA GLU A 41 11.14 -0.89 -7.64
C GLU A 41 10.67 -0.84 -6.19
N CYS A 42 9.39 -0.50 -5.98
CA CYS A 42 8.75 -0.51 -4.68
C CYS A 42 7.32 -1.05 -4.80
N VAL A 43 6.82 -1.61 -3.69
CA VAL A 43 5.44 -2.07 -3.55
C VAL A 43 4.82 -1.42 -2.32
N ALA A 44 3.76 -0.65 -2.51
CA ALA A 44 2.99 -0.07 -1.42
C ALA A 44 1.86 -1.01 -1.01
N HIS A 45 1.79 -1.30 0.29
CA HIS A 45 0.70 -2.06 0.89
C HIS A 45 -0.12 -1.14 1.80
N VAL A 46 -1.39 -0.93 1.47
CA VAL A 46 -2.30 -0.09 2.26
C VAL A 46 -3.37 -0.98 2.88
N PHE A 47 -3.43 -1.03 4.20
CA PHE A 47 -4.31 -1.91 4.96
C PHE A 47 -5.33 -1.15 5.80
N THR A 48 -6.51 -1.75 6.01
CA THR A 48 -7.27 -1.47 7.23
C THR A 48 -6.57 -2.09 8.45
N PRO A 49 -6.79 -1.57 9.68
CA PRO A 49 -6.20 -2.16 10.88
C PRO A 49 -6.48 -3.67 11.01
N GLU A 50 -7.72 -4.08 10.76
CA GLU A 50 -8.15 -5.48 10.88
C GLU A 50 -7.44 -6.38 9.85
N ALA A 51 -7.26 -5.90 8.61
CA ALA A 51 -6.55 -6.65 7.59
C ALA A 51 -5.05 -6.76 7.92
N ARG A 52 -4.43 -5.69 8.43
CA ARG A 52 -3.02 -5.69 8.84
C ARG A 52 -2.77 -6.69 9.96
N ASP A 53 -3.63 -6.72 10.96
CA ASP A 53 -3.56 -7.65 12.09
C ASP A 53 -3.80 -9.11 11.67
N TYR A 54 -4.59 -9.34 10.62
CA TYR A 54 -4.82 -10.68 10.07
C TYR A 54 -3.63 -11.18 9.24
N TYR A 55 -3.15 -10.38 8.29
CA TYR A 55 -2.10 -10.80 7.35
C TYR A 55 -0.69 -10.75 7.94
N ARG A 56 -0.42 -9.82 8.87
CA ARG A 56 0.83 -9.73 9.66
C ARG A 56 2.09 -9.83 8.81
N LEU A 57 2.15 -9.08 7.71
CA LEU A 57 3.31 -9.11 6.80
C LEU A 57 4.61 -8.74 7.52
N GLU A 58 4.53 -8.00 8.63
CA GLU A 58 5.67 -7.69 9.49
C GLU A 58 6.37 -8.94 10.04
N GLN A 59 5.67 -10.08 10.16
CA GLN A 59 6.30 -11.34 10.54
C GLN A 59 7.15 -11.92 9.41
N LEU A 60 6.72 -11.75 8.15
CA LEU A 60 7.47 -12.20 6.98
C LEU A 60 8.71 -11.32 6.76
N TRP A 61 8.56 -10.01 6.92
CA TRP A 61 9.62 -9.03 6.69
C TRP A 61 10.38 -8.64 7.95
N GLY A 62 10.16 -9.31 9.09
CA GLY A 62 10.66 -8.87 10.40
C GLY A 62 12.18 -8.80 10.52
N GLU A 63 12.90 -9.56 9.70
CA GLU A 63 14.37 -9.53 9.65
C GLU A 63 14.91 -8.53 8.62
N ALA A 64 14.06 -7.96 7.76
CA ALA A 64 14.48 -6.95 6.81
C ALA A 64 14.76 -5.62 7.54
N PRO A 65 15.81 -4.88 7.17
CA PRO A 65 16.07 -3.56 7.74
C PRO A 65 14.86 -2.65 7.59
N SER A 66 14.38 -2.10 8.70
CA SER A 66 13.32 -1.09 8.69
C SER A 66 13.92 0.31 8.79
N ARG A 67 13.31 1.25 8.06
CA ARG A 67 13.67 2.66 8.11
C ARG A 67 12.42 3.46 8.47
N ALA A 68 12.44 4.10 9.62
CA ALA A 68 11.48 5.16 9.92
C ALA A 68 11.77 6.36 9.01
N ILE A 69 10.72 6.93 8.43
CA ILE A 69 10.78 8.15 7.63
C ILE A 69 10.07 9.22 8.47
N ASP A 70 10.75 10.34 8.67
CA ASP A 70 10.25 11.50 9.44
C ASP A 70 9.31 12.39 8.61
#